data_AF-C2ERQ5-F1
#
_entry.id   AF-C2ERQ5-F1
#
_cell.length_a   1.000
_cell.length_b   1.000
_cell.length_c   1.000
_cell.angle_alpha   90.00
_cell.angle_beta   90.00
_cell.angle_gamma   90.00
#
_symmetry.space_group_name_H-M   'P 1'
#
loop_
_entity.id
_entity.type
_entity.pdbx_description
1 polymer ?
#
loop_
_entity_poly.entity_id
_entity_poly.type
_entity_poly.pdbx_seq_one_letter_code
_entity_poly.pdbx_strand_id
1 'polypeptide(L)' 'MQNKELNKFNKMIGDKAIIIGNLSDQYSKASTPEELMWCAIQMQNHANALRVITERLGTDTKEVYGG' A
#
# COMPACT_ATOMS: atom_id res chain seq x y z
N MET A 1 -16.57 1.75 20.52
CA MET A 1 -16.85 1.17 19.18
C MET A 1 -15.57 1.23 18.38
N GLN A 2 -15.02 0.11 17.92
CA GLN A 2 -13.93 0.17 16.93
C GLN A 2 -14.51 0.78 15.65
N ASN A 3 -13.90 1.87 15.18
CA ASN A 3 -14.33 2.59 13.99
C ASN A 3 -14.15 1.67 12.77
N LYS A 4 -15.25 1.21 12.17
CA LYS A 4 -15.25 0.24 11.06
C LYS A 4 -14.48 0.76 9.83
N GLU A 5 -14.47 2.07 9.60
CA GLU A 5 -13.70 2.67 8.51
C GLU A 5 -12.20 2.65 8.80
N LEU A 6 -11.76 2.91 10.03
CA LEU A 6 -10.36 2.75 10.42
C LEU A 6 -9.87 1.31 10.21
N ASN A 7 -10.68 0.32 10.60
CA ASN A 7 -10.35 -1.10 10.41
C ASN A 7 -10.21 -1.47 8.91
N LYS A 8 -11.06 -0.89 8.06
CA LYS A 8 -11.00 -1.08 6.60
C LYS A 8 -9.73 -0.46 6.01
N PHE A 9 -9.38 0.76 6.38
CA PHE A 9 -8.13 1.40 5.93
C PHE A 9 -6.90 0.63 6.40
N ASN A 10 -6.86 0.21 7.67
CA ASN A 10 -5.77 -0.58 8.21
C ASN A 10 -5.58 -1.90 7.46
N LYS A 11 -6.69 -2.58 7.11
CA LYS A 11 -6.62 -3.78 6.27
C LYS A 11 -6.06 -3.48 4.88
N MET A 12 -6.56 -2.44 4.21
CA MET A 12 -6.06 -2.05 2.90
C MET A 12 -4.57 -1.68 2.91
N ILE A 13 -4.12 -0.96 3.94
CA ILE A 13 -2.70 -0.61 4.15
C ILE A 13 -1.87 -1.88 4.34
N GLY A 14 -2.29 -2.79 5.23
CA GLY A 14 -1.61 -4.05 5.48
C GLY A 14 -1.49 -4.91 4.23
N ASP A 15 -2.58 -5.06 3.46
CA ASP A 15 -2.60 -5.82 2.21
C ASP A 15 -1.59 -5.24 1.19
N LYS A 16 -1.53 -3.91 1.05
CA LYS A 16 -0.54 -3.27 0.16
C LYS A 16 0.90 -3.47 0.62
N ALA A 17 1.16 -3.34 1.92
CA ALA A 17 2.49 -3.54 2.48
C ALA A 17 3.00 -4.97 2.24
N ILE A 18 2.14 -5.98 2.41
CA ILE A 18 2.47 -7.39 2.12
C ILE A 18 2.81 -7.58 0.65
N ILE A 19 2.00 -7.03 -0.27
CA ILE A 19 2.25 -7.16 -1.71
C ILE A 19 3.58 -6.51 -2.09
N ILE A 20 3.86 -5.30 -1.59
CA ILE A 20 5.13 -4.61 -1.84
C ILE A 20 6.31 -5.42 -1.30
N GLY A 21 6.20 -5.98 -0.10
CA GLY A 21 7.22 -6.85 0.49
C GLY A 21 7.50 -8.09 -0.37
N ASN A 22 6.45 -8.77 -0.84
CA ASN A 22 6.58 -9.93 -1.73
C ASN A 22 7.25 -9.56 -3.06
N LEU A 23 6.89 -8.42 -3.65
CA LEU A 23 7.51 -7.94 -4.89
C LEU A 23 8.97 -7.53 -4.66
N SER A 24 9.32 -7.00 -3.49
CA SER A 24 10.72 -6.70 -3.14
C SER A 24 11.55 -7.97 -3.01
N ASP A 25 10.99 -9.03 -2.42
CA ASP A 25 11.66 -10.34 -2.35
C ASP A 25 11.85 -10.94 -3.75
N GLN A 26 10.83 -10.85 -4.62
CA GLN A 26 10.94 -11.26 -6.02
C GLN A 26 11.97 -10.44 -6.79
N TYR A 27 12.00 -9.12 -6.61
CA TYR A 27 13.00 -8.24 -7.22
C TYR A 27 14.42 -8.66 -6.83
N SER A 28 14.65 -9.02 -5.56
CA SER A 28 15.97 -9.46 -5.09
C SER A 28 16.44 -10.80 -5.69
N LYS A 29 15.51 -11.60 -6.21
CA LYS A 29 15.75 -12.92 -6.82
C LYS A 29 15.65 -12.91 -8.34
N ALA A 30 15.21 -11.79 -8.93
CA ALA A 30 15.04 -11.65 -10.37
C ALA A 30 16.38 -11.80 -11.09
N SER A 31 16.38 -12.54 -12.19
CA SER A 31 17.59 -12.88 -12.95
C SER A 31 17.68 -12.13 -14.28
N THR A 32 16.60 -11.49 -14.71
CA THR A 32 16.54 -10.74 -15.96
C THR A 32 16.17 -9.26 -15.75
N PRO A 33 16.63 -8.35 -16.62
CA PRO A 33 16.17 -6.96 -16.62
C PRO A 33 14.65 -6.82 -16.73
N GLU A 34 14.00 -7.69 -17.50
CA GLU A 34 12.55 -7.69 -17.68
C GLU A 34 11.80 -8.03 -16.39
N GLU A 35 12.27 -9.03 -15.63
CA GLU A 35 11.73 -9.39 -14.33
C GLU A 35 11.92 -8.27 -13.29
N LEU A 36 13.11 -7.66 -13.28
CA LEU A 36 13.42 -6.50 -12.42
C LEU A 36 12.48 -5.34 -12.75
N MET A 37 12.32 -5.02 -14.03
CA MET A 37 11.46 -3.92 -14.48
C MET A 37 9.99 -4.19 -14.14
N TRP A 38 9.51 -5.41 -14.36
CA TRP A 38 8.15 -5.80 -14.00
C TRP A 38 7.92 -5.62 -12.49
N CYS A 39 8.82 -6.15 -11.65
CA CYS A 39 8.72 -6.01 -10.19
C CYS A 39 8.72 -4.54 -9.77
N ALA A 40 9.62 -3.72 -10.33
CA ALA A 40 9.70 -2.30 -10.03
C ALA A 40 8.42 -1.53 -10.38
N ILE A 41 7.83 -1.80 -11.55
CA ILE A 41 6.56 -1.18 -11.98
C ILE A 41 5.44 -1.57 -11.03
N GLN A 42 5.33 -2.85 -10.67
CA GLN A 42 4.29 -3.30 -9.73
C GLN A 42 4.47 -2.69 -8.34
N MET A 43 5.70 -2.64 -7.82
CA MET A 43 5.99 -1.99 -6.54
C MET A 43 5.59 -0.51 -6.57
N GLN A 44 5.95 0.22 -7.62
CA GLN A 44 5.58 1.63 -7.78
C GLN A 44 4.06 1.83 -7.82
N ASN A 45 3.34 0.97 -8.54
CA ASN A 45 1.88 1.02 -8.62
C ASN A 45 1.22 0.77 -7.25
N HIS A 46 1.70 -0.23 -6.51
CA HIS A 46 1.19 -0.54 -5.18
C HIS A 46 1.56 0.52 -4.14
N ALA A 47 2.76 1.10 -4.22
CA ALA A 47 3.18 2.21 -3.36
C ALA A 47 2.33 3.47 -3.60
N ASN A 48 2.02 3.77 -4.88
CA ASN A 48 1.13 4.88 -5.23
C ASN A 48 -0.29 4.65 -4.68
N ALA A 49 -0.82 3.44 -4.81
CA ALA A 49 -2.12 3.09 -4.23
C ALA A 49 -2.10 3.22 -2.69
N LEU A 50 -1.02 2.76 -2.04
CA LEU A 50 -0.85 2.89 -0.59
C LEU A 50 -0.86 4.36 -0.16
N ARG A 51 -0.12 5.24 -0.85
CA ARG A 51 -0.13 6.69 -0.60
C ARG A 51 -1.55 7.25 -0.63
N VAL A 52 -2.32 6.94 -1.67
CA VAL A 52 -3.72 7.42 -1.81
C VAL A 52 -4.60 6.91 -0.67
N ILE A 53 -4.45 5.64 -0.27
CA ILE A 53 -5.20 5.06 0.86
C ILE A 53 -4.86 5.80 2.17
N THR A 54 -3.59 6.08 2.41
CA THR A 54 -3.14 6.79 3.62
C THR A 54 -3.56 8.27 3.64
N GLU A 55 -3.57 8.94 2.48
CA GLU A 55 -4.07 10.31 2.36
C GLU A 55 -5.57 10.38 2.67
N ARG A 56 -6.35 9.43 2.14
CA ARG A 56 -7.78 9.32 2.45
C ARG A 56 -8.03 9.02 3.92
N LEU A 57 -7.25 8.13 4.53
CA LEU A 57 -7.32 7.91 5.97
C LEU A 57 -7.12 9.21 6.75
N GLY A 58 -6.11 10.02 6.39
CA GLY A 58 -5.85 11.31 7.02
C GLY A 58 -7.00 12.31 6.86
N THR A 59 -7.58 12.42 5.67
CA THR A 59 -8.74 13.29 5.41
C THR A 59 -9.99 12.81 6.17
N ASP A 60 -10.35 11.54 6.02
CA ASP A 60 -11.57 10.97 6.61
C ASP A 60 -11.49 10.98 8.15
N THR A 61 -10.30 10.81 8.72
CA THR A 61 -10.12 10.92 10.18
C THR A 61 -10.18 12.36 10.67
N LYS A 62 -9.67 13.33 9.90
CA LYS A 62 -9.80 14.76 10.23
C LYS A 62 -11.27 15.20 10.21
N GLU A 63 -12.06 14.71 9.26
CA GLU A 63 -13.50 14.98 9.20
C GLU A 63 -14.27 14.37 10.39
N VAL A 64 -13.89 13.17 10.84
CA VAL A 64 -14.57 12.47 11.95
C VAL A 64 -14.15 12.99 13.33
N TYR A 65 -12.88 13.32 13.53
CA TYR A 65 -12.34 13.67 14.86
C TYR A 65 -12.12 15.17 15.09
N GLY A 66 -12.47 16.02 14.11
CA GLY A 66 -12.45 17.47 14.25
C GLY A 66 -11.03 18.05 14.28
N GLY A 67 -10.55 18.46 13.11
CA GLY A 67 -9.46 19.44 13.04
C GLY A 67 -9.90 20.82 13.51
#